data_AF-A0A2E7TQ43-F1
#
_entry.id   AF-A0A2E7TQ43-F1
#
_cell.length_a   1.000
_cell.length_b   1.000
_cell.length_c   1.000
_cell.angle_alpha   90.00
_cell.angle_beta   90.00
_cell.angle_gamma   90.00
#
_symmetry.space_group_name_H-M   'P 1'
#
loop_
_entity.id
_entity.type
_entity.pdbx_description
1 polymer ?
#
loop_
_entity_poly.entity_id
_entity_poly.type
_entity_poly.pdbx_seq_one_letter_code
_entity_poly.pdbx_strand_id
1 'polypeptide(L)'
;MKKLRYILMSNKVILSLISACLALNSFGQNEPVLVDEVIAVVGKNAIFKSDIDASVTQLQMQGAPKDFSTSCYVLQERLFEKLLVHKAEVDSVEVSDQEIDDAINRRMDYMLMSLGGSEKDFLKYYGKSVLQFKKEIRGTVADNILGQKVKGEITRSVTISPNEVMNYFNAIPGDSLP
;
A
#
# COMPACT_ATOMS: atom_id res chain seq x y z
N MET A 1 -72.91 -16.69 -20.40
CA MET A 1 -72.02 -15.55 -20.75
C MET A 1 -71.24 -14.93 -19.58
N LYS A 2 -71.77 -14.85 -18.35
CA LYS A 2 -71.06 -14.21 -17.21
C LYS A 2 -69.80 -14.94 -16.71
N LYS A 3 -69.80 -16.29 -16.67
CA LYS A 3 -68.63 -17.11 -16.25
C LYS A 3 -67.39 -16.93 -17.16
N LEU A 4 -67.60 -16.76 -18.47
CA LEU A 4 -66.52 -16.61 -19.44
C LEU A 4 -65.81 -15.24 -19.29
N ARG A 5 -66.56 -14.18 -18.99
CA ARG A 5 -66.01 -12.84 -18.68
C ARG A 5 -65.22 -12.84 -17.37
N TYR A 6 -65.62 -13.64 -16.38
CA TYR A 6 -64.93 -13.74 -15.09
C TYR A 6 -63.56 -14.41 -15.20
N ILE A 7 -63.45 -15.49 -15.99
CA ILE A 7 -62.17 -16.18 -16.27
C ILE A 7 -61.22 -15.26 -17.05
N LEU A 8 -61.74 -14.51 -18.04
CA LEU A 8 -60.97 -13.51 -18.79
C LEU A 8 -60.51 -12.31 -17.93
N MET A 9 -61.32 -11.86 -16.97
CA MET A 9 -60.91 -10.82 -16.01
C MET A 9 -59.87 -11.35 -15.01
N SER A 10 -60.02 -12.59 -14.52
CA SER A 10 -59.07 -13.23 -13.60
C SER A 10 -57.68 -13.40 -14.22
N ASN A 11 -57.59 -13.84 -15.48
CA ASN A 11 -56.31 -13.97 -16.19
C ASN A 11 -55.63 -12.63 -16.46
N LYS A 12 -56.38 -11.54 -16.72
CA LYS A 12 -55.81 -10.20 -16.89
C LYS A 12 -55.24 -9.63 -15.58
N VAL A 13 -55.88 -9.91 -14.45
CA VAL A 13 -55.38 -9.54 -13.12
C VAL A 13 -54.11 -10.32 -12.78
N ILE A 14 -54.07 -11.61 -13.08
CA ILE A 14 -52.87 -12.45 -12.88
C ILE A 14 -51.71 -11.96 -13.76
N LEU A 15 -51.96 -11.64 -15.04
CA LEU A 15 -50.94 -11.12 -15.96
C LEU A 15 -50.41 -9.75 -15.51
N SER A 16 -51.30 -8.89 -14.99
CA SER A 16 -50.94 -7.59 -14.38
C SER A 16 -50.10 -7.75 -13.12
N LEU A 17 -50.38 -8.75 -12.27
CA LEU A 17 -49.61 -9.02 -11.06
C LEU A 17 -48.21 -9.57 -11.39
N ILE A 18 -48.10 -10.45 -12.38
CA ILE A 18 -46.81 -11.01 -12.81
C ILE A 18 -45.91 -9.92 -13.40
N SER A 19 -46.46 -9.02 -14.22
CA SER A 19 -45.72 -7.87 -14.77
C SER A 19 -45.27 -6.89 -13.69
N ALA A 20 -46.03 -6.72 -12.60
CA ALA A 20 -45.64 -5.89 -11.46
C ALA A 20 -44.52 -6.54 -10.62
N CYS A 21 -44.51 -7.87 -10.46
CA CYS A 21 -43.43 -8.58 -9.78
C CYS A 21 -42.10 -8.57 -10.56
N LEU A 22 -42.13 -8.57 -11.89
CA LEU A 22 -40.93 -8.46 -12.72
C LEU A 22 -40.25 -7.08 -12.62
N ALA A 23 -41.02 -6.02 -12.37
CA ALA A 23 -40.49 -4.66 -12.20
C ALA A 23 -39.75 -4.43 -10.86
N LEU A 24 -39.97 -5.29 -9.85
CA LEU A 24 -39.31 -5.19 -8.54
C LEU A 24 -37.84 -5.66 -8.55
N ASN A 25 -37.40 -6.36 -9.59
CA ASN A 25 -36.03 -6.88 -9.70
C ASN A 25 -35.03 -5.87 -10.32
N SER A 26 -35.44 -4.64 -10.62
CA SER A 26 -34.58 -3.64 -11.26
C SER A 26 -33.74 -2.79 -10.29
N PHE A 27 -33.87 -3.01 -8.98
CA PHE A 27 -33.04 -2.34 -7.94
C PHE A 27 -31.73 -3.10 -7.67
N GLY A 28 -30.96 -3.39 -8.72
CA GLY A 28 -29.72 -4.16 -8.65
C GLY A 28 -28.45 -3.41 -9.07
N GLN A 29 -28.54 -2.11 -9.37
CA GLN A 29 -27.33 -1.31 -9.62
C GLN A 29 -26.74 -0.91 -8.27
N ASN A 30 -25.91 -1.80 -7.71
CA ASN A 30 -25.05 -1.43 -6.59
C ASN A 30 -24.26 -0.19 -7.02
N GLU A 31 -24.41 0.91 -6.27
CA GLU A 31 -23.54 2.07 -6.46
C GLU A 31 -22.08 1.60 -6.38
N PRO A 32 -21.21 2.12 -7.26
CA PRO A 32 -19.81 1.74 -7.25
C PRO A 32 -19.22 2.05 -5.86
N VAL A 33 -18.81 0.99 -5.15
CA VAL A 33 -18.16 1.11 -3.84
C VAL A 33 -16.70 1.52 -4.07
N LEU A 34 -16.30 2.66 -3.52
CA LEU A 34 -14.90 3.07 -3.48
C LEU A 34 -14.14 2.13 -2.55
N VAL A 35 -13.30 1.26 -3.12
CA VAL A 35 -12.51 0.28 -2.36
C VAL A 35 -11.26 0.93 -1.79
N ASP A 36 -10.52 1.68 -2.62
CA ASP A 36 -9.32 2.42 -2.22
C ASP A 36 -9.16 3.65 -3.10
N GLU A 37 -8.68 4.74 -2.50
CA GLU A 37 -8.49 6.03 -3.16
C GLU A 37 -7.02 6.19 -3.58
N VAL A 38 -6.80 6.76 -4.77
CA VAL A 38 -5.46 7.16 -5.21
C VAL A 38 -5.23 8.62 -4.85
N ILE A 39 -4.29 8.87 -3.92
CA ILE A 39 -3.96 10.24 -3.49
C ILE A 39 -3.04 10.93 -4.50
N ALA A 40 -2.12 10.18 -5.09
CA ALA A 40 -1.11 10.73 -6.00
C ALA A 40 -0.61 9.68 -7.00
N VAL A 41 -0.05 10.15 -8.11
CA VAL A 41 0.55 9.31 -9.15
C VAL A 41 1.90 9.90 -9.55
N VAL A 42 2.93 9.05 -9.63
CA VAL A 42 4.28 9.41 -10.07
C VAL A 42 4.68 8.49 -11.22
N GLY A 43 4.69 9.01 -12.44
CA GLY A 43 4.89 8.20 -13.65
C GLY A 43 3.77 7.16 -13.79
N LYS A 44 4.12 5.87 -13.71
CA LYS A 44 3.16 4.75 -13.72
C LYS A 44 2.78 4.24 -12.33
N ASN A 45 3.35 4.81 -11.27
CA ASN A 45 3.21 4.34 -9.90
C ASN A 45 2.15 5.15 -9.15
N ALA A 46 1.08 4.49 -8.70
CA ALA A 46 0.05 5.10 -7.86
C ALA A 46 0.40 5.01 -6.37
N ILE A 47 -0.04 6.00 -5.60
CA ILE A 47 0.05 6.02 -4.12
C ILE A 47 -1.37 5.98 -3.57
N PHE A 48 -1.67 4.91 -2.84
CA PHE A 48 -2.99 4.64 -2.29
C PHE A 48 -3.20 5.26 -0.91
N LYS A 49 -4.45 5.60 -0.59
CA LYS A 49 -4.86 6.14 0.70
C LYS A 49 -4.62 5.14 1.83
N SER A 50 -4.95 3.86 1.58
CA SER A 50 -4.72 2.78 2.52
C SER A 50 -3.25 2.65 2.97
N ASP A 51 -2.30 2.81 2.05
CA ASP A 51 -0.86 2.75 2.34
C ASP A 51 -0.40 3.89 3.24
N ILE A 52 -0.92 5.11 3.01
CA ILE A 52 -0.65 6.27 3.85
C ILE A 52 -1.21 6.05 5.24
N ASP A 53 -2.47 5.62 5.35
CA ASP A 53 -3.15 5.44 6.64
C ASP A 53 -2.50 4.32 7.47
N ALA A 54 -2.09 3.22 6.84
CA ALA A 54 -1.32 2.17 7.49
C ALA A 54 0.01 2.68 8.04
N SER A 55 0.73 3.49 7.25
CA SER A 55 2.03 4.06 7.64
C SER A 55 1.88 5.10 8.76
N VAL A 56 0.87 5.96 8.68
CA VAL A 56 0.55 6.95 9.73
C VAL A 56 0.19 6.24 11.02
N THR A 57 -0.66 5.20 10.97
CA THR A 57 -1.02 4.40 12.14
C THR A 57 0.23 3.79 12.79
N GLN A 58 1.15 3.25 11.98
CA GLN A 58 2.40 2.69 12.46
C GLN A 58 3.31 3.73 13.13
N LEU A 59 3.38 4.96 12.61
CA LEU A 59 4.14 6.05 13.24
C LEU A 59 3.48 6.54 14.53
N GLN A 60 2.15 6.63 14.57
CA GLN A 60 1.42 7.01 15.77
C GLN A 60 1.60 6.00 16.91
N MET A 61 1.68 4.70 16.59
CA MET A 61 2.01 3.66 17.58
C MET A 61 3.43 3.82 18.15
N GLN A 62 4.34 4.45 17.40
CA GLN A 62 5.70 4.78 17.83
C GLN A 62 5.79 6.14 18.54
N GLY A 63 4.67 6.83 18.73
CA GLY A 63 4.60 8.11 19.44
C GLY A 63 4.56 9.36 18.55
N ALA A 64 4.41 9.21 17.23
CA ALA A 64 4.27 10.36 16.35
C ALA A 64 2.96 11.15 16.63
N PRO A 65 2.96 12.48 16.42
CA PRO A 65 1.76 13.29 16.60
C PRO A 65 0.58 12.83 15.75
N LYS A 66 -0.64 12.92 16.31
CA LYS A 66 -1.89 12.62 15.61
C LYS A 66 -2.44 13.86 14.90
N ASP A 67 -1.63 14.47 14.05
CA ASP A 67 -2.03 15.66 13.30
C ASP A 67 -1.73 15.51 11.80
N PHE A 68 -2.03 16.57 11.05
CA PHE A 68 -1.82 16.62 9.61
C PHE A 68 -0.33 16.53 9.22
N SER A 69 0.59 16.92 10.11
CA SER A 69 2.03 16.92 9.82
C SER A 69 2.57 15.51 9.60
N THR A 70 2.13 14.54 10.42
CA THR A 70 2.51 13.12 10.25
C THR A 70 2.02 12.55 8.92
N SER A 71 0.79 12.90 8.53
CA SER A 71 0.22 12.44 7.25
C SER A 71 0.95 13.06 6.05
N CYS A 72 1.28 14.35 6.13
CA CYS A 72 2.07 15.06 5.13
C CYS A 72 3.47 14.46 4.98
N TYR A 73 4.15 14.19 6.11
CA TYR A 73 5.45 13.54 6.13
C TYR A 73 5.42 12.16 5.45
N VAL A 74 4.44 11.31 5.81
CA VAL A 74 4.29 9.99 5.17
C VAL A 74 4.06 10.13 3.67
N LEU A 75 3.18 11.04 3.24
CA LEU A 75 2.94 11.28 1.82
C LEU A 75 4.21 11.74 1.10
N GLN A 76 4.99 12.62 1.70
CA GLN A 76 6.26 13.10 1.15
C GLN A 76 7.27 11.95 0.99
N GLU A 77 7.41 11.09 2.00
CA GLU A 77 8.27 9.91 1.92
C GLU A 77 7.81 8.94 0.81
N ARG A 78 6.50 8.71 0.67
CA ARG A 78 5.96 7.86 -0.42
C ARG A 78 6.16 8.47 -1.79
N LEU A 79 5.97 9.77 -1.93
CA LEU A 79 6.24 10.50 -3.17
C LEU A 79 7.73 10.38 -3.56
N PHE A 80 8.62 10.54 -2.58
CA PHE A 80 10.06 10.43 -2.82
C PHE A 80 10.47 9.01 -3.22
N GLU A 81 9.96 7.99 -2.52
CA GLU A 81 10.16 6.58 -2.87
C GLU A 81 9.73 6.30 -4.31
N LYS A 82 8.50 6.70 -4.69
CA LYS A 82 7.98 6.49 -6.05
C LYS A 82 8.71 7.30 -7.11
N LEU A 83 9.23 8.47 -6.78
CA LEU A 83 10.06 9.27 -7.68
C LEU A 83 11.38 8.56 -7.98
N LEU A 84 12.03 7.96 -6.98
CA LEU A 84 13.24 7.17 -7.18
C LEU A 84 12.98 5.91 -8.01
N VAL A 85 11.85 5.22 -7.76
CA VAL A 85 11.44 4.06 -8.59
C VAL A 85 11.20 4.48 -10.03
N HIS A 86 10.49 5.59 -10.26
CA HIS A 86 10.29 6.10 -11.61
C HIS A 86 11.62 6.48 -12.29
N LYS A 87 12.54 7.08 -11.54
CA LYS A 87 13.90 7.38 -12.04
C LYS A 87 14.66 6.11 -12.40
N ALA A 88 14.55 5.05 -11.60
CA ALA A 88 15.14 3.74 -11.89
C ALA A 88 14.66 3.19 -13.23
N GLU A 89 13.36 3.32 -13.51
CA GLU A 89 12.78 2.89 -14.79
C GLU A 89 13.31 3.70 -15.97
N VAL A 90 13.43 5.03 -15.81
CA VAL A 90 13.96 5.92 -16.85
C VAL A 90 15.44 5.62 -17.14
N ASP A 91 16.22 5.37 -16.09
CA ASP A 91 17.66 5.11 -16.19
C ASP A 91 17.98 3.62 -16.41
N SER A 92 16.95 2.78 -16.58
CA SER A 92 17.08 1.32 -16.78
C SER A 92 17.87 0.61 -15.68
N VAL A 93 17.72 1.06 -14.44
CA VAL A 93 18.26 0.37 -13.25
C VAL A 93 17.38 -0.83 -12.95
N GLU A 94 17.99 -2.02 -12.88
CA GLU A 94 17.29 -3.28 -12.66
C GLU A 94 17.66 -3.91 -11.30
N VAL A 95 16.77 -4.79 -10.83
CA VAL A 95 16.98 -5.63 -9.66
C VAL A 95 16.72 -7.09 -10.04
N SER A 96 17.65 -7.97 -9.67
CA SER A 96 17.52 -9.39 -9.95
C SER A 96 16.53 -10.06 -8.99
N ASP A 97 15.90 -11.14 -9.44
CA ASP A 97 15.01 -11.95 -8.59
C ASP A 97 15.73 -12.47 -7.33
N GLN A 98 17.01 -12.82 -7.46
CA GLN A 98 17.84 -13.27 -6.34
C GLN A 98 18.01 -12.18 -5.27
N GLU A 99 18.27 -10.94 -5.67
CA GLU A 99 18.37 -9.80 -4.74
C GLU A 99 17.06 -9.58 -3.97
N ILE A 100 15.93 -9.70 -4.67
CA ILE A 100 14.60 -9.58 -4.08
C ILE A 100 14.35 -10.71 -3.09
N ASP A 101 14.62 -11.96 -3.49
CA ASP A 101 14.41 -13.15 -2.66
C ASP A 101 15.26 -13.10 -1.39
N ASP A 102 16.53 -12.71 -1.51
CA ASP A 102 17.43 -12.57 -0.37
C ASP A 102 16.97 -11.46 0.58
N ALA A 103 16.48 -10.33 0.06
CA ALA A 103 15.93 -9.25 0.87
C ALA A 103 14.63 -9.66 1.58
N ILE A 104 13.73 -10.37 0.89
CA ILE A 104 12.52 -10.93 1.48
C ILE A 104 12.86 -11.91 2.58
N ASN A 105 13.79 -12.84 2.35
CA ASN A 105 14.18 -13.83 3.34
C ASN A 105 14.73 -13.17 4.60
N ARG A 106 15.67 -12.23 4.48
CA ARG A 106 16.19 -11.47 5.64
C ARG A 106 15.09 -10.76 6.43
N ARG A 107 14.12 -10.16 5.72
CA ARG A 107 12.99 -9.47 6.37
C ARG A 107 12.07 -10.46 7.09
N MET A 108 11.82 -11.62 6.50
CA MET A 108 11.03 -12.68 7.11
C MET A 108 11.72 -13.27 8.34
N ASP A 109 13.02 -13.48 8.30
CA ASP A 109 13.79 -14.01 9.43
C ASP A 109 13.68 -13.06 10.64
N TYR A 110 13.80 -11.75 10.41
CA TYR A 110 13.61 -10.74 11.46
C TYR A 110 12.18 -10.73 12.03
N MET A 111 11.17 -10.81 11.15
CA MET A 111 9.76 -10.84 11.56
C MET A 111 9.42 -12.10 12.36
N LEU A 112 9.88 -13.26 11.89
CA LEU A 112 9.69 -14.53 12.57
C LEU A 112 10.37 -14.51 13.93
N MET A 113 11.62 -14.04 14.01
CA MET A 113 12.34 -13.95 15.28
C MET A 113 11.62 -13.05 16.31
N SER A 114 11.02 -11.95 15.83
CA SER A 114 10.22 -11.04 16.67
C SER A 114 8.91 -11.65 17.18
N LEU A 115 8.40 -12.68 16.48
CA LEU A 115 7.17 -13.42 16.83
C LEU A 115 7.47 -14.80 17.47
N GLY A 116 8.69 -15.02 17.96
CA GLY A 116 9.07 -16.27 18.65
C GLY A 116 9.52 -17.41 17.73
N GLY A 117 9.79 -17.14 16.46
CA GLY A 117 10.41 -18.05 15.49
C GLY A 117 9.47 -19.03 14.80
N SER A 118 8.16 -18.94 15.05
CA SER A 118 7.17 -19.93 14.59
C SER A 118 6.26 -19.37 13.48
N GLU A 119 6.15 -20.10 12.36
CA GLU A 119 5.19 -19.76 11.30
C GLU A 119 3.73 -19.80 11.78
N LYS A 120 3.44 -20.58 12.83
CA LYS A 120 2.10 -20.64 13.43
C LYS A 120 1.73 -19.29 14.06
N ASP A 121 2.66 -18.66 14.75
CA ASP A 121 2.44 -17.37 15.39
C ASP A 121 2.40 -16.25 14.36
N PHE A 122 3.20 -16.36 13.29
CA PHE A 122 3.09 -15.49 12.12
C PHE A 122 1.69 -15.55 11.50
N LEU A 123 1.16 -16.74 11.24
CA LEU A 123 -0.19 -16.92 10.69
C LEU A 123 -1.27 -16.35 11.62
N LYS A 124 -1.13 -16.54 12.94
CA LYS A 124 -2.06 -16.00 13.93
C LYS A 124 -2.06 -14.47 13.95
N TYR A 125 -0.88 -13.85 13.81
CA TYR A 125 -0.74 -12.40 13.88
C TYR A 125 -1.14 -11.72 12.56
N TYR A 126 -0.64 -12.20 11.42
CA TYR A 126 -0.87 -11.58 10.10
C TYR A 126 -2.07 -12.14 9.34
N GLY A 127 -2.66 -13.25 9.80
CA GLY A 127 -3.79 -13.90 9.12
C GLY A 127 -3.42 -14.54 7.77
N LYS A 128 -2.13 -14.63 7.43
CA LYS A 128 -1.62 -15.12 6.15
C LYS A 128 -0.45 -16.07 6.37
N SER A 129 -0.28 -17.04 5.46
CA SER A 129 0.90 -17.89 5.46
C SER A 129 2.15 -17.10 5.09
N VAL A 130 3.33 -17.56 5.55
CA VAL A 130 4.61 -16.96 5.17
C VAL A 130 4.76 -16.90 3.65
N LEU A 131 4.40 -17.96 2.93
CA LEU A 131 4.48 -18.00 1.47
C LEU A 131 3.59 -16.94 0.81
N GLN A 132 2.36 -16.78 1.29
CA GLN A 132 1.45 -15.77 0.76
C GLN A 132 2.00 -14.36 1.03
N PHE A 133 2.46 -14.11 2.24
CA PHE A 133 3.03 -12.83 2.61
C PHE A 133 4.27 -12.47 1.78
N LYS A 134 5.19 -13.42 1.58
CA LYS A 134 6.37 -13.24 0.70
C LYS A 134 5.98 -12.80 -0.71
N LYS A 135 4.91 -13.39 -1.27
CA LYS A 135 4.41 -13.01 -2.61
C LYS A 135 3.84 -11.60 -2.63
N GLU A 136 3.09 -11.21 -1.61
CA GLU A 136 2.48 -9.88 -1.51
C GLU A 136 3.52 -8.77 -1.40
N ILE A 137 4.56 -8.97 -0.58
CA ILE A 137 5.58 -7.93 -0.36
C ILE A 137 6.63 -7.85 -1.49
N ARG A 138 6.65 -8.79 -2.44
CA ARG A 138 7.70 -8.87 -3.46
C ARG A 138 7.85 -7.58 -4.25
N GLY A 139 6.73 -7.03 -4.73
CA GLY A 139 6.72 -5.77 -5.47
C GLY A 139 7.27 -4.61 -4.64
N THR A 140 6.81 -4.49 -3.39
CA THR A 140 7.30 -3.45 -2.47
C THR A 140 8.80 -3.59 -2.18
N VAL A 141 9.30 -4.80 -2.00
CA VAL A 141 10.74 -5.03 -1.76
C VAL A 141 11.56 -4.68 -3.00
N ALA A 142 11.08 -5.02 -4.20
CA ALA A 142 11.72 -4.63 -5.45
C ALA A 142 11.82 -3.10 -5.58
N ASP A 143 10.71 -2.39 -5.37
CA ASP A 143 10.65 -0.91 -5.38
C ASP A 143 11.65 -0.30 -4.39
N ASN A 144 11.72 -0.87 -3.18
CA ASN A 144 12.65 -0.40 -2.15
C ASN A 144 14.11 -0.58 -2.58
N ILE A 145 14.46 -1.74 -3.15
CA ILE A 145 15.82 -2.00 -3.66
C ILE A 145 16.17 -1.03 -4.79
N LEU A 146 15.28 -0.85 -5.76
CA LEU A 146 15.46 0.11 -6.86
C LEU A 146 15.69 1.53 -6.33
N GLY A 147 14.85 1.98 -5.39
CA GLY A 147 14.99 3.28 -4.75
C GLY A 147 16.35 3.45 -4.06
N GLN A 148 16.83 2.43 -3.34
CA GLN A 148 18.15 2.49 -2.70
C GLN A 148 19.30 2.51 -3.73
N LYS A 149 19.21 1.75 -4.82
CA LYS A 149 20.23 1.75 -5.89
C LYS A 149 20.36 3.14 -6.52
N VAL A 150 19.24 3.73 -6.94
CA VAL A 150 19.21 5.09 -7.53
C VAL A 150 19.73 6.13 -6.55
N LYS A 151 19.31 6.07 -5.27
CA LYS A 151 19.82 6.98 -4.24
C LYS A 151 21.34 6.86 -4.10
N GLY A 152 21.86 5.63 -4.09
CA GLY A 152 23.29 5.35 -4.05
C GLY A 152 24.04 5.98 -5.22
N GLU A 153 23.53 5.81 -6.45
CA GLU A 153 24.10 6.41 -7.66
C GLU A 153 24.13 7.94 -7.60
N ILE A 154 23.04 8.58 -7.15
CA ILE A 154 22.97 10.04 -6.98
C ILE A 154 24.01 10.51 -5.95
N THR A 155 24.11 9.82 -4.81
CA THR A 155 25.04 10.23 -3.74
C THR A 155 26.51 9.96 -4.05
N ARG A 156 26.82 9.11 -5.05
CA ARG A 156 28.19 8.75 -5.41
C ARG A 156 29.02 9.95 -5.87
N SER A 157 28.40 10.99 -6.43
CA SER A 157 29.10 12.20 -6.86
C SER A 157 29.42 13.17 -5.72
N VAL A 158 28.86 12.95 -4.52
CA VAL A 158 29.10 13.82 -3.36
C VAL A 158 30.47 13.50 -2.76
N THR A 159 31.33 14.50 -2.68
CA THR A 159 32.65 14.38 -2.05
C THR A 159 32.69 15.28 -0.82
N ILE A 160 33.14 14.75 0.32
CA ILE A 160 33.24 15.50 1.58
C ILE A 160 34.71 15.74 1.92
N SER A 161 35.06 16.99 2.23
CA SER A 161 36.42 17.38 2.62
C SER A 161 36.66 17.21 4.13
N PRO A 162 37.91 16.98 4.57
CA PRO A 162 38.25 16.94 5.99
C PRO A 162 37.87 18.23 6.73
N ASN A 163 37.97 19.39 6.08
CA ASN A 163 37.59 20.67 6.68
C ASN A 163 36.09 20.75 6.95
N GLU A 164 35.24 20.24 6.06
CA GLU A 164 33.79 20.17 6.30
C GLU A 164 33.45 19.24 7.47
N VAL A 165 34.15 18.11 7.60
CA VAL A 165 33.99 17.19 8.74
C VAL A 165 34.39 17.89 10.05
N MET A 166 35.52 18.60 10.07
CA MET A 166 35.97 19.33 11.26
C MET A 166 35.02 20.48 11.62
N ASN A 167 34.52 21.21 10.62
CA ASN A 167 33.54 22.27 10.84
C ASN A 167 32.23 21.72 11.40
N TYR A 168 31.74 20.60 10.87
CA TYR A 168 30.55 19.92 11.39
C TYR A 168 30.76 19.44 12.84
N PHE A 169 31.88 18.76 13.11
CA PHE A 169 32.18 18.23 14.45
C PHE A 169 32.30 19.35 15.49
N ASN A 170 33.02 20.43 15.17
CA ASN A 170 33.20 21.58 16.08
C ASN A 170 31.91 22.39 16.31
N ALA A 171 30.92 22.25 15.44
CA ALA A 171 29.61 22.89 15.59
C ALA A 171 28.66 22.10 16.51
N ILE A 172 28.98 20.86 16.88
CA ILE A 172 28.19 20.07 17.82
C ILE A 172 28.40 20.63 19.24
N PRO A 173 27.34 21.04 19.97
CA PRO A 173 27.47 21.48 21.35
C PRO A 173 28.11 20.41 22.23
N GLY A 174 29.09 20.78 23.06
CA GLY A 174 29.83 19.83 23.90
C GLY A 174 28.98 19.03 24.89
N ASP A 175 27.79 19.50 25.23
CA ASP A 175 26.79 18.84 26.08
C ASP A 175 25.96 17.76 25.33
N SER A 176 26.28 17.51 24.06
CA SER A 176 25.61 16.52 23.20
C SER A 176 26.57 15.47 22.64
N LEU A 177 27.80 15.43 23.15
CA LEU A 177 28.77 14.37 22.87
C LEU A 177 28.64 13.27 23.96
N PRO A 178 28.47 11.99 23.60
CA PRO A 178 28.45 10.88 24.56
C PRO A 178 29.80 10.62 25.23
#